data_AF-A0A521J960-F1
#
_entry.id   AF-A0A521J960-F1
#
_cell.length_a   1.000
_cell.length_b   1.000
_cell.length_c   1.000
_cell.angle_alpha   90.00
_cell.angle_beta   90.00
_cell.angle_gamma   90.00
#
_symmetry.space_group_name_H-M   'P 1'
#
loop_
_entity.id
_entity.type
_entity.pdbx_description
1 polymer ?
#
loop_
_entity_poly.entity_id
_entity_poly.type
_entity_poly.pdbx_seq_one_letter_code
_entity_poly.pdbx_strand_id
1 'polypeptide(L)'
;MVVSLTGEIYNIEGDIHMSRGELLSFFLDGRRNDIIIQYQDGKAIKHITYNDVLYQGECTPIYIKHDDKSFQTASGIIKEGMIVPVVNDKGEFVSLFGYKKTFYYHEYNMEGPADYSFLETYDCICLHELNEYTYEIFKASSKKFKGRIILIGDGWDEYQVFVPKTDGADIIFISDSSTEEISSRFIEGKVLHVKDFLATSESHERTVERYKSGIFSCDEVMNIIFGMSNKKSFGGANPDKHFYVIRTKFKLEGLFAIKNKCLALANFAASRGYIPLIDLSASTDSFYSDYEGDNIWDKFYAQPSGYQLEEVYRSKNVTLSPLTFIMAMDLYIMNIISKGNLKFDGNIPYSSKIMQYIKDNTSELIIDNSKTLGVLIRGTDYTRNKPKHESVQADVYTVINKIKEIDGKWKDYDYIYLSTEDQEIWKVMKEEFGDRLKSFDQVRYTVKEGEYLFQKRNERSMDGWHRGAEYICVIWLLAWCDSLIASGKCAGVSEAISINGGKYRNIYVYDNGIYENK
;
A
#
# COMPACT_ATOMS: atom_id res chain seq x y z
N MET A 1 12.11 7.04 -6.91
CA MET A 1 12.83 7.89 -5.95
C MET A 1 14.26 8.05 -6.42
N VAL A 2 14.82 9.25 -6.36
CA VAL A 2 16.25 9.50 -6.60
C VAL A 2 17.03 9.16 -5.34
N VAL A 3 18.13 8.43 -5.50
CA VAL A 3 19.04 8.05 -4.41
C VAL A 3 20.44 8.58 -4.69
N SER A 4 21.16 8.94 -3.62
CA SER A 4 22.60 9.14 -3.71
C SER A 4 23.29 7.78 -3.86
N LEU A 5 24.29 7.70 -4.73
CA LEU A 5 25.06 6.50 -5.02
C LEU A 5 26.54 6.74 -4.79
N THR A 6 27.22 5.71 -4.29
CA THR A 6 28.69 5.63 -4.33
C THR A 6 29.13 5.07 -5.68
N GLY A 7 30.04 5.76 -6.35
CA GLY A 7 30.67 5.34 -7.59
C GLY A 7 31.65 6.40 -8.11
N GLU A 8 32.41 6.04 -9.14
CA GLU A 8 33.46 6.90 -9.73
C GLU A 8 33.12 7.35 -11.15
N ILE A 9 33.75 8.46 -11.57
CA ILE A 9 33.68 8.97 -12.95
C ILE A 9 35.04 8.78 -13.63
N TYR A 10 35.01 8.10 -14.78
CA TYR A 10 36.15 7.89 -15.65
C TYR A 10 36.04 8.76 -16.88
N ASN A 11 36.97 9.70 -17.06
CA ASN A 11 37.00 10.58 -18.22
C ASN A 11 37.95 9.99 -19.28
N ILE A 12 37.47 9.85 -20.52
CA ILE A 12 38.24 9.34 -21.66
C ILE A 12 38.19 10.37 -22.79
N GLU A 13 39.35 10.80 -23.29
CA GLU A 13 39.44 11.64 -24.50
C GLU A 13 39.58 10.73 -25.74
N GLY A 14 38.80 10.99 -26.78
CA GLY A 14 38.80 10.19 -28.01
C GLY A 14 37.94 8.92 -27.92
N ASP A 15 38.17 7.96 -28.82
CA ASP A 15 37.33 6.77 -28.96
C ASP A 15 37.54 5.75 -27.84
N ILE A 16 36.43 5.14 -27.41
CA ILE A 16 36.46 4.01 -26.48
C ILE A 16 36.73 2.72 -27.27
N HIS A 17 37.95 2.20 -27.16
CA HIS A 17 38.38 0.98 -27.83
C HIS A 17 38.00 -0.33 -27.10
N MET A 18 37.01 -0.29 -26.21
CA MET A 18 36.50 -1.47 -25.51
C MET A 18 35.30 -2.07 -26.24
N SER A 19 35.30 -3.38 -26.43
CA SER A 19 34.13 -4.14 -26.86
C SER A 19 33.02 -4.10 -25.80
N ARG A 20 31.79 -4.40 -26.21
CA ARG A 20 30.66 -4.53 -25.27
C ARG A 20 30.94 -5.53 -24.14
N GLY A 21 31.62 -6.64 -24.44
CA GLY A 21 31.95 -7.65 -23.44
C GLY A 21 32.93 -7.14 -22.39
N GLU A 22 33.91 -6.34 -22.81
CA GLU A 22 34.89 -5.70 -21.92
C GLU A 22 34.23 -4.63 -21.05
N LEU A 23 33.38 -3.79 -21.65
CA LEU A 23 32.60 -2.79 -20.90
C LEU A 23 31.66 -3.44 -19.87
N LEU A 24 30.98 -4.53 -20.23
CA LEU A 24 30.16 -5.27 -19.26
C LEU A 24 31.00 -5.86 -18.14
N SER A 25 32.18 -6.40 -18.46
CA SER A 25 33.09 -6.96 -17.47
C SER A 25 33.59 -5.87 -16.51
N PHE A 26 33.94 -4.69 -17.04
CA PHE A 26 34.30 -3.52 -16.25
C PHE A 26 33.20 -3.17 -15.23
N PHE A 27 31.96 -2.99 -15.68
CA PHE A 27 30.87 -2.61 -14.78
C PHE A 27 30.45 -3.72 -13.79
N LEU A 28 30.59 -4.99 -14.17
CA LEU A 28 30.23 -6.11 -13.31
C LEU A 28 31.23 -6.36 -12.17
N ASP A 29 32.45 -5.82 -12.27
CA ASP A 29 33.51 -5.93 -11.25
C ASP A 29 33.34 -4.90 -10.11
N GLY A 30 32.15 -4.86 -9.51
CA GLY A 30 31.85 -3.94 -8.39
C GLY A 30 31.60 -2.48 -8.79
N ARG A 31 31.65 -2.16 -10.08
CA ARG A 31 31.60 -0.80 -10.65
C ARG A 31 30.25 -0.44 -11.23
N ARG A 32 29.16 -1.08 -10.78
CA ARG A 32 27.84 -0.93 -11.42
C ARG A 32 27.28 0.49 -11.40
N ASN A 33 27.72 1.29 -10.44
CA ASN A 33 27.31 2.69 -10.31
C ASN A 33 28.26 3.64 -11.04
N ASP A 34 29.42 3.17 -11.50
CA ASP A 34 30.43 4.01 -12.12
C ASP A 34 29.96 4.52 -13.49
N ILE A 35 30.61 5.58 -13.92
CA ILE A 35 30.28 6.31 -15.13
C ILE A 35 31.54 6.47 -15.97
N ILE A 36 31.45 6.21 -17.27
CA ILE A 36 32.48 6.59 -18.23
C ILE A 36 31.96 7.78 -19.06
N ILE A 37 32.69 8.89 -19.05
CA ILE A 37 32.41 10.08 -19.85
C ILE A 37 33.45 10.19 -20.97
N GLN A 38 32.96 10.18 -22.21
CA GLN A 38 33.79 10.35 -23.39
C GLN A 38 33.82 11.82 -23.80
N TYR A 39 35.02 12.33 -24.06
CA TYR A 39 35.28 13.68 -24.52
C TYR A 39 35.85 13.68 -25.93
N GLN A 40 35.51 14.73 -26.68
CA GLN A 40 36.11 15.05 -27.96
C GLN A 40 36.34 16.57 -28.03
N ASP A 41 37.58 16.97 -28.28
CA ASP A 41 38.01 18.37 -28.31
C ASP A 41 37.64 19.11 -27.01
N GLY A 42 37.79 18.42 -25.88
CA GLY A 42 37.47 18.94 -24.55
C GLY A 42 35.97 19.11 -24.25
N LYS A 43 35.07 18.59 -25.10
CA LYS A 43 33.62 18.56 -24.86
C LYS A 43 33.16 17.14 -24.56
N ALA A 44 32.38 16.96 -23.50
CA ALA A 44 31.72 15.68 -23.25
C ALA A 44 30.74 15.39 -24.38
N ILE A 45 30.92 14.25 -25.06
CA ILE A 45 30.10 13.82 -26.19
C ILE A 45 29.24 12.61 -25.85
N LYS A 46 29.67 11.78 -24.88
CA LYS A 46 28.95 10.55 -24.52
C LYS A 46 29.09 10.24 -23.04
N HIS A 47 28.03 9.68 -22.49
CA HIS A 47 27.96 9.16 -21.14
C HIS A 47 27.60 7.67 -21.20
N ILE A 48 28.36 6.82 -20.50
CA ILE A 48 28.19 5.36 -20.54
C ILE A 48 28.09 4.83 -19.11
N THR A 49 26.95 4.21 -18.83
CA THR A 49 26.67 3.44 -17.61
C THR A 49 26.60 1.94 -17.91
N TYR A 50 26.58 1.12 -16.85
CA TYR A 50 26.26 -0.30 -16.95
C TYR A 50 24.98 -0.57 -17.76
N ASN A 51 23.92 0.21 -17.50
CA ASN A 51 22.62 0.03 -18.12
C ASN A 51 22.66 0.32 -19.62
N ASP A 52 23.42 1.33 -20.04
CA ASP A 52 23.58 1.69 -21.45
C ASP A 52 24.27 0.57 -22.24
N VAL A 53 25.30 -0.05 -21.66
CA VAL A 53 26.01 -1.18 -22.28
C VAL A 53 25.11 -2.42 -22.33
N LEU A 54 24.30 -2.64 -21.28
CA LEU A 54 23.38 -3.76 -21.19
C LEU A 54 22.28 -3.68 -22.26
N TYR A 55 21.67 -2.50 -22.45
CA TYR A 55 20.51 -2.31 -23.32
C TYR A 55 20.81 -1.59 -24.66
N GLN A 56 22.07 -1.28 -24.95
CA GLN A 56 22.52 -0.57 -26.16
C GLN A 56 21.89 0.83 -26.30
N GLY A 57 21.82 1.57 -25.20
CA GLY A 57 21.31 2.95 -25.19
C GLY A 57 22.28 3.95 -25.84
N GLU A 58 21.75 4.91 -26.59
CA GLU A 58 22.46 6.16 -26.90
C GLU A 58 22.21 7.14 -25.75
N CYS A 59 23.28 7.74 -25.21
CA CYS A 59 23.15 8.66 -24.08
C CYS A 59 23.98 9.92 -24.29
N THR A 60 23.26 11.05 -24.26
CA THR A 60 23.82 12.39 -24.16
C THR A 60 24.31 12.63 -22.72
N PRO A 61 25.42 13.34 -22.52
CA PRO A 61 25.85 13.75 -21.18
C PRO A 61 24.76 14.61 -20.50
N ILE A 62 24.29 14.15 -19.35
CA ILE A 62 23.32 14.85 -18.49
C ILE A 62 24.01 15.06 -17.14
N TYR A 63 23.83 16.24 -16.56
CA TYR A 63 24.39 16.60 -15.26
C TYR A 63 23.29 17.27 -14.41
N ILE A 64 23.31 17.00 -13.11
CA ILE A 64 22.50 17.71 -12.12
C ILE A 64 23.38 18.74 -11.43
N LYS A 65 22.90 19.96 -11.28
CA LYS A 65 23.59 20.99 -10.51
C LYS A 65 23.52 20.65 -9.02
N HIS A 66 24.64 20.79 -8.30
CA HIS A 66 24.71 20.67 -6.84
C HIS A 66 24.17 21.95 -6.18
N ASP A 67 22.88 21.93 -5.86
CA ASP A 67 22.17 22.97 -5.13
C ASP A 67 21.03 22.41 -4.24
N ASP A 68 20.28 23.30 -3.59
CA ASP A 68 19.12 22.96 -2.74
C ASP A 68 17.94 22.35 -3.52
N LYS A 69 18.01 22.33 -4.86
CA LYS A 69 17.02 21.78 -5.78
C LYS A 69 17.56 20.58 -6.56
N SER A 70 18.72 20.04 -6.20
CA SER A 70 19.33 18.88 -6.86
C SER A 70 18.34 17.71 -7.00
N PHE A 71 17.71 17.30 -5.89
CA PHE A 71 16.75 16.19 -5.88
C PHE A 71 15.47 16.49 -6.67
N GLN A 72 14.97 17.73 -6.61
CA GLN A 72 13.81 18.15 -7.41
C GLN A 72 14.10 18.04 -8.91
N THR A 73 15.24 18.59 -9.33
CA THR A 73 15.69 18.58 -10.72
C THR A 73 15.90 17.14 -11.18
N ALA A 74 16.56 16.33 -10.35
CA ALA A 74 16.83 14.93 -10.62
C ALA A 74 15.54 14.09 -10.74
N SER A 75 14.53 14.33 -9.91
CA SER A 75 13.24 13.58 -9.96
C SER A 75 12.50 13.79 -11.29
N GLY A 76 12.65 14.97 -11.90
CA GLY A 76 12.13 15.25 -13.25
C GLY A 76 12.87 14.52 -14.37
N ILE A 77 14.17 14.26 -14.19
CA ILE A 77 15.08 13.79 -15.24
C ILE A 77 15.35 12.28 -15.15
N ILE A 78 15.76 11.80 -13.97
CA ILE A 78 16.26 10.45 -13.75
C ILE A 78 15.11 9.44 -13.80
N LYS A 79 15.26 8.43 -14.65
CA LYS A 79 14.34 7.29 -14.80
C LYS A 79 15.05 5.97 -14.46
N GLU A 80 14.29 4.88 -14.46
CA GLU A 80 14.81 3.55 -14.15
C GLU A 80 16.03 3.20 -15.02
N GLY A 81 17.10 2.76 -14.36
CA GLY A 81 18.37 2.40 -14.99
C GLY A 81 19.31 3.58 -15.30
N MET A 82 18.88 4.84 -15.09
CA MET A 82 19.76 5.99 -15.23
C MET A 82 20.62 6.21 -13.98
N ILE A 83 21.88 6.57 -14.20
CA ILE A 83 22.78 7.14 -13.20
C ILE A 83 23.24 8.48 -13.77
N VAL A 84 23.27 9.55 -12.97
CA VAL A 84 23.56 10.91 -13.44
C VAL A 84 24.51 11.59 -12.46
N PRO A 85 25.61 12.20 -12.94
CA PRO A 85 26.51 12.99 -12.11
C PRO A 85 25.85 14.25 -11.55
N VAL A 86 26.15 14.54 -10.29
CA VAL A 86 25.90 15.82 -9.64
C VAL A 86 27.20 16.63 -9.65
N VAL A 87 27.15 17.86 -10.15
CA VAL A 87 28.32 18.73 -10.32
C VAL A 87 28.12 20.10 -9.69
N ASN A 88 29.18 20.68 -9.14
CA ASN A 88 29.14 22.03 -8.56
C ASN A 88 29.16 23.13 -9.65
N ASP A 89 29.15 24.40 -9.24
CA ASP A 89 29.16 25.55 -10.16
C ASP A 89 30.39 25.62 -11.08
N LYS A 90 31.47 24.90 -10.75
CA LYS A 90 32.68 24.80 -11.57
C LYS A 90 32.66 23.60 -12.52
N GLY A 91 31.61 22.78 -12.47
CA GLY A 91 31.51 21.51 -13.22
C GLY A 91 32.31 20.37 -12.58
N GLU A 92 32.80 20.53 -11.35
CA GLU A 92 33.51 19.47 -10.64
C GLU A 92 32.50 18.46 -10.07
N PHE A 93 32.87 17.18 -10.09
CA PHE A 93 32.07 16.08 -9.57
C PHE A 93 31.87 16.19 -8.06
N VAL A 94 30.63 15.97 -7.61
CA VAL A 94 30.25 15.93 -6.19
C VAL A 94 29.76 14.54 -5.81
N SER A 95 28.73 14.05 -6.50
CA SER A 95 28.11 12.75 -6.18
C SER A 95 27.39 12.16 -7.39
N LEU A 96 26.89 10.93 -7.25
CA LEU A 96 26.07 10.26 -8.25
C LEU A 96 24.64 10.12 -7.79
N PHE A 97 23.70 10.41 -8.69
CA PHE A 97 22.29 10.14 -8.47
C PHE A 97 21.81 9.00 -9.34
N GLY A 98 20.99 8.12 -8.76
CA GLY A 98 20.36 7.02 -9.49
C GLY A 98 18.89 6.88 -9.17
N TYR A 99 18.22 5.99 -9.89
CA TYR A 99 16.82 5.66 -9.66
C TYR A 99 16.67 4.44 -8.76
N LYS A 100 15.84 4.57 -7.72
CA LYS A 100 15.32 3.45 -6.92
C LYS A 100 13.81 3.37 -7.03
N LYS A 101 13.30 2.15 -7.22
CA LYS A 101 11.86 1.86 -7.21
C LYS A 101 11.29 2.01 -5.80
N THR A 102 10.07 2.54 -5.73
CA THR A 102 9.33 2.88 -4.51
C THR A 102 7.85 2.56 -4.72
N PHE A 103 7.07 2.47 -3.64
CA PHE A 103 5.61 2.39 -3.71
C PHE A 103 4.91 3.75 -3.69
N TYR A 104 5.62 4.84 -3.40
CA TYR A 104 5.08 6.19 -3.35
C TYR A 104 5.02 6.85 -4.74
N TYR A 105 3.81 7.08 -5.25
CA TYR A 105 3.58 7.74 -6.53
C TYR A 105 2.74 9.01 -6.32
N HIS A 106 3.41 10.13 -6.08
CA HIS A 106 2.74 11.42 -5.84
C HIS A 106 3.47 12.57 -6.51
N GLU A 107 2.69 13.49 -7.09
CA GLU A 107 3.16 14.85 -7.34
C GLU A 107 3.12 15.60 -6.01
N TYR A 108 4.12 15.38 -5.16
CA TYR A 108 4.26 16.19 -3.96
C TYR A 108 4.78 17.57 -4.38
N ASN A 109 4.13 18.63 -3.87
CA ASN A 109 4.62 19.98 -4.02
C ASN A 109 5.53 20.28 -2.83
N MET A 110 6.82 20.52 -3.08
CA MET A 110 7.82 20.88 -2.04
C MET A 110 7.53 22.21 -1.34
N GLU A 111 6.64 23.03 -1.91
CA GLU A 111 6.14 24.28 -1.33
C GLU A 111 4.70 24.15 -0.79
N GLY A 112 4.07 22.97 -0.96
CA GLY A 112 2.74 22.67 -0.48
C GLY A 112 2.67 22.40 1.03
N PRO A 113 1.49 22.47 1.66
CA PRO A 113 1.35 22.17 3.06
C PRO A 113 1.53 20.66 3.30
N ALA A 114 2.49 20.32 4.15
CA ALA A 114 2.65 18.99 4.74
C ALA A 114 1.86 18.87 6.05
N ASP A 115 1.46 17.65 6.39
CA ASP A 115 0.89 17.32 7.69
C ASP A 115 2.00 16.97 8.68
N TYR A 116 2.33 17.92 9.54
CA TYR A 116 3.39 17.80 10.55
C TYR A 116 2.91 17.11 11.82
N SER A 117 1.60 16.88 11.99
CA SER A 117 1.04 16.33 13.24
C SER A 117 1.64 14.98 13.62
N PHE A 118 2.01 14.18 12.62
CA PHE A 118 2.72 12.92 12.84
C PHE A 118 4.13 13.14 13.40
N LEU A 119 4.91 14.05 12.81
CA LEU A 119 6.26 14.38 13.26
C LEU A 119 6.28 14.96 14.68
N GLU A 120 5.29 15.79 15.02
CA GLU A 120 5.14 16.41 16.33
C GLU A 120 4.89 15.42 17.47
N THR A 121 4.60 14.15 17.16
CA THR A 121 4.48 13.08 18.17
C THR A 121 5.84 12.51 18.63
N TYR A 122 6.94 12.95 18.01
CA TYR A 122 8.30 12.52 18.29
C TYR A 122 9.16 13.67 18.82
N ASP A 123 10.16 13.34 19.62
CA ASP A 123 11.12 14.28 20.19
C ASP A 123 12.38 14.40 19.33
N CYS A 124 12.67 13.36 18.54
CA CYS A 124 13.81 13.27 17.65
C CYS A 124 13.44 12.60 16.32
N ILE A 125 13.93 13.14 15.21
CA ILE A 125 13.77 12.58 13.87
C ILE A 125 15.15 12.18 13.35
N CYS A 126 15.33 10.90 13.04
CA CYS A 126 16.54 10.35 12.45
C CYS A 126 16.29 10.00 10.98
N LEU A 127 16.99 10.68 10.07
CA LEU A 127 16.89 10.47 8.63
C LEU A 127 18.12 9.69 8.15
N HIS A 128 17.92 8.41 7.84
CA HIS A 128 18.98 7.48 7.46
C HIS A 128 19.19 7.51 5.95
N GLU A 129 20.45 7.72 5.56
CA GLU A 129 20.90 7.90 4.18
C GLU A 129 20.30 9.11 3.48
N LEU A 130 21.09 9.73 2.60
CA LEU A 130 20.59 10.80 1.76
C LEU A 130 19.91 10.23 0.51
N ASN A 131 18.62 10.52 0.37
CA ASN A 131 17.84 10.28 -0.83
C ASN A 131 16.80 11.40 -0.99
N GLU A 132 16.07 11.38 -2.10
CA GLU A 132 15.02 12.34 -2.41
C GLU A 132 14.04 12.50 -1.25
N TYR A 133 13.52 11.41 -0.68
CA TYR A 133 12.49 11.48 0.35
C TYR A 133 13.04 11.92 1.70
N THR A 134 14.20 11.45 2.12
CA THR A 134 14.83 11.93 3.36
C THR A 134 15.19 13.41 3.26
N TYR A 135 15.64 13.88 2.10
CA TYR A 135 15.87 15.30 1.85
C TYR A 135 14.58 16.14 1.92
N GLU A 136 13.48 15.66 1.36
CA GLU A 136 12.18 16.35 1.46
C GLU A 136 11.61 16.37 2.87
N ILE A 137 11.69 15.24 3.59
CA ILE A 137 11.27 15.16 4.99
C ILE A 137 12.11 16.11 5.84
N PHE A 138 13.42 16.21 5.58
CA PHE A 138 14.30 17.17 6.24
C PHE A 138 13.86 18.63 5.99
N LYS A 139 13.66 19.02 4.73
CA LYS A 139 13.19 20.38 4.37
C LYS A 139 11.84 20.71 4.97
N ALA A 140 10.94 19.74 5.09
CA ALA A 140 9.66 19.92 5.74
C ALA A 140 9.84 20.08 7.26
N SER A 141 10.59 19.18 7.89
CA SER A 141 10.78 19.13 9.35
C SER A 141 11.51 20.36 9.89
N SER A 142 12.59 20.78 9.24
CA SER A 142 13.43 21.94 9.63
C SER A 142 12.65 23.26 9.75
N LYS A 143 11.50 23.40 9.08
CA LYS A 143 10.68 24.62 9.13
C LYS A 143 9.80 24.74 10.37
N LYS A 144 9.43 23.63 11.01
CA LYS A 144 8.36 23.60 12.04
C LYS A 144 8.64 22.71 13.23
N PHE A 145 9.44 21.66 13.06
CA PHE A 145 9.79 20.76 14.13
C PHE A 145 10.65 21.48 15.17
N LYS A 146 10.38 21.26 16.45
CA LYS A 146 11.07 21.92 17.57
C LYS A 146 11.98 20.98 18.37
N GLY A 147 12.11 19.74 17.92
CA GLY A 147 12.97 18.73 18.52
C GLY A 147 14.33 18.64 17.84
N ARG A 148 14.96 17.46 17.94
CA ARG A 148 16.25 17.17 17.30
C ARG A 148 16.07 16.49 15.95
N ILE A 149 16.83 16.90 14.95
CA ILE A 149 16.91 16.24 13.64
C ILE A 149 18.32 15.69 13.47
N ILE A 150 18.46 14.37 13.33
CA ILE A 150 19.73 13.69 13.12
C ILE A 150 19.78 13.20 11.67
N LEU A 151 20.77 13.67 10.92
CA LEU A 151 21.05 13.32 9.54
C LEU A 151 22.19 12.29 9.54
N ILE A 152 21.92 11.08 9.03
CA ILE A 152 22.82 9.92 9.19
C ILE A 152 23.24 9.41 7.82
N GLY A 153 24.54 9.21 7.64
CA GLY A 153 25.15 8.68 6.43
C GLY A 153 25.97 9.72 5.67
N ASP A 154 27.08 9.28 5.09
CA ASP A 154 28.09 10.11 4.40
C ASP A 154 27.50 10.98 3.28
N GLY A 155 26.40 10.56 2.66
CA GLY A 155 25.72 11.34 1.62
C GLY A 155 25.28 12.73 2.09
N TRP A 156 25.01 12.90 3.39
CA TRP A 156 24.62 14.20 3.95
C TRP A 156 25.77 15.20 4.04
N ASP A 157 27.03 14.75 4.01
CA ASP A 157 28.20 15.63 4.17
C ASP A 157 28.31 16.66 3.04
N GLU A 158 28.00 16.25 1.81
CA GLU A 158 27.99 17.15 0.66
C GLU A 158 26.82 18.17 0.71
N TYR A 159 25.73 17.82 1.40
CA TYR A 159 24.50 18.63 1.46
C TYR A 159 24.41 19.51 2.72
N GLN A 160 25.37 19.44 3.65
CA GLN A 160 25.37 20.28 4.87
C GLN A 160 25.32 21.77 4.55
N VAL A 161 25.93 22.19 3.43
CA VAL A 161 25.95 23.60 2.98
C VAL A 161 24.56 24.15 2.63
N PHE A 162 23.61 23.27 2.30
CA PHE A 162 22.22 23.65 1.97
C PHE A 162 21.26 23.50 3.15
N VAL A 163 21.76 23.10 4.33
CA VAL A 163 20.93 23.02 5.53
C VAL A 163 20.59 24.43 6.00
N PRO A 164 19.30 24.80 6.05
CA PRO A 164 18.90 26.13 6.50
C PRO A 164 19.24 26.30 7.98
N LYS A 165 19.60 27.52 8.37
CA LYS A 165 19.59 27.90 9.78
C LYS A 165 18.14 27.84 10.27
N THR A 166 17.88 27.07 11.32
CA THR A 166 16.55 26.96 11.91
C THR A 166 16.52 27.62 13.28
N ASP A 167 15.40 28.27 13.62
CA ASP A 167 15.20 28.91 14.92
C ASP A 167 14.61 27.95 15.97
N GLY A 168 14.46 26.65 15.65
CA GLY A 168 13.69 25.71 16.47
C GLY A 168 14.16 24.26 16.50
N ALA A 169 14.82 23.74 15.46
CA ALA A 169 15.33 22.37 15.45
C ALA A 169 16.85 22.35 15.65
N ASP A 170 17.33 21.48 16.54
CA ASP A 170 18.75 21.18 16.66
C ASP A 170 19.13 20.11 15.62
N ILE A 171 20.05 20.45 14.71
CA ILE A 171 20.42 19.60 13.57
C ILE A 171 21.81 19.02 13.80
N ILE A 172 21.90 17.68 13.77
CA ILE A 172 23.11 16.91 14.06
C ILE A 172 23.44 16.03 12.85
N PHE A 173 24.71 15.97 12.46
CA PHE A 173 25.21 15.09 11.40
C PHE A 173 26.03 13.93 11.99
N ILE A 174 25.82 12.73 11.47
CA ILE A 174 26.56 11.52 11.86
C ILE A 174 26.92 10.72 10.61
N SER A 175 28.20 10.43 10.41
CA SER A 175 28.69 9.66 9.24
C SER A 175 28.30 8.18 9.29
N ASP A 176 28.58 7.51 10.41
CA ASP A 176 28.21 6.10 10.62
C ASP A 176 27.81 5.86 12.08
N SER A 177 26.64 5.26 12.29
CA SER A 177 26.20 4.79 13.60
C SER A 177 25.07 3.78 13.48
N SER A 178 25.14 2.70 14.26
CA SER A 178 24.05 1.74 14.32
C SER A 178 22.80 2.37 14.96
N THR A 179 21.61 1.82 14.66
CA THR A 179 20.34 2.29 15.25
C THR A 179 20.35 2.22 16.78
N GLU A 180 21.02 1.20 17.34
CA GLU A 180 21.17 0.97 18.78
C GLU A 180 22.12 1.99 19.43
N GLU A 181 23.15 2.41 18.70
CA GLU A 181 24.11 3.42 19.14
C GLU A 181 23.51 4.83 19.16
N ILE A 182 22.72 5.19 18.13
CA ILE A 182 21.95 6.45 18.13
C ILE A 182 20.95 6.44 19.29
N SER A 183 20.27 5.30 19.48
CA SER A 183 19.28 5.16 20.53
C SER A 183 19.86 5.23 21.94
N SER A 184 21.10 4.78 22.15
CA SER A 184 21.76 4.88 23.45
C SER A 184 22.40 6.26 23.71
N ARG A 185 22.83 6.97 22.66
CA ARG A 185 23.51 8.27 22.78
C ARG A 185 22.58 9.47 22.94
N PHE A 186 21.35 9.40 22.42
CA PHE A 186 20.51 10.59 22.26
C PHE A 186 19.14 10.56 22.97
N ILE A 187 18.80 9.49 23.70
CA ILE A 187 17.41 9.24 24.13
C ILE A 187 17.12 9.66 25.59
N GLU A 188 16.50 10.82 25.71
CA GLU A 188 15.25 10.93 26.46
C GLU A 188 14.16 11.27 25.42
N GLY A 189 13.08 10.48 25.32
CA GLY A 189 11.95 10.75 24.40
C GLY A 189 11.69 9.71 23.30
N LYS A 190 10.66 9.95 22.47
CA LYS A 190 10.28 9.13 21.30
C LYS A 190 11.12 9.51 20.08
N VAL A 191 11.67 8.52 19.40
CA VAL A 191 12.51 8.70 18.20
C VAL A 191 11.83 8.16 16.95
N LEU A 192 11.84 8.94 15.87
CA LEU A 192 11.38 8.54 14.54
C LEU A 192 12.58 8.18 13.66
N HIS A 193 12.77 6.91 13.35
CA HIS A 193 13.76 6.42 12.40
C HIS A 193 13.14 6.26 11.02
N VAL A 194 13.49 7.14 10.09
CA VAL A 194 13.11 7.04 8.67
C VAL A 194 14.25 6.39 7.91
N LYS A 195 13.97 5.24 7.29
CA LYS A 195 14.98 4.41 6.62
C LYS A 195 14.58 4.06 5.20
N ASP A 196 15.58 3.80 4.38
CA ASP A 196 15.38 3.35 3.00
C ASP A 196 15.25 1.81 2.92
N PHE A 197 14.04 1.31 3.09
CA PHE A 197 13.68 -0.07 2.80
C PHE A 197 12.30 -0.15 2.14
N LEU A 198 12.09 -1.17 1.32
CA LEU A 198 10.78 -1.46 0.75
C LEU A 198 9.93 -2.13 1.84
N ALA A 199 8.89 -1.44 2.30
CA ALA A 199 7.91 -2.04 3.20
C ALA A 199 7.23 -3.22 2.51
N THR A 200 7.16 -4.36 3.19
CA THR A 200 6.46 -5.56 2.71
C THR A 200 5.15 -5.74 3.46
N SER A 201 4.35 -6.74 3.07
CA SER A 201 3.30 -7.22 3.96
C SER A 201 3.93 -7.67 5.28
N GLU A 202 3.26 -7.34 6.38
CA GLU A 202 3.70 -7.64 7.74
C GLU A 202 2.49 -8.06 8.57
N SER A 203 2.73 -8.89 9.58
CA SER A 203 1.70 -9.19 10.58
C SER A 203 1.39 -7.94 11.41
N HIS A 204 0.19 -7.91 11.98
CA HIS A 204 -0.21 -6.85 12.90
C HIS A 204 0.81 -6.67 14.04
N GLU A 205 1.30 -7.76 14.63
CA GLU A 205 2.27 -7.73 15.73
C GLU A 205 3.58 -7.06 15.31
N ARG A 206 4.12 -7.41 14.14
CA ARG A 206 5.35 -6.80 13.61
C ARG A 206 5.16 -5.33 13.27
N THR A 207 4.00 -4.95 12.72
CA THR A 207 3.65 -3.55 12.49
C THR A 207 3.59 -2.77 13.81
N VAL A 208 2.96 -3.33 14.85
CA VAL A 208 2.90 -2.71 16.18
C VAL A 208 4.29 -2.58 16.81
N GLU A 209 5.13 -3.60 16.69
CA GLU A 209 6.51 -3.58 17.18
C GLU A 209 7.34 -2.48 16.51
N ARG A 210 7.32 -2.43 15.16
CA ARG A 210 8.01 -1.38 14.40
C ARG A 210 7.52 0.02 14.76
N TYR A 211 6.21 0.19 14.93
CA TYR A 211 5.62 1.47 15.34
C TYR A 211 6.12 1.91 16.72
N LYS A 212 6.15 0.99 17.70
CA LYS A 212 6.68 1.26 19.05
C LYS A 212 8.17 1.61 19.04
N SER A 213 8.94 0.95 18.19
CA SER A 213 10.37 1.23 17.99
C SER A 213 10.63 2.45 17.11
N GLY A 214 9.58 3.08 16.57
CA GLY A 214 9.70 4.27 15.74
C GLY A 214 10.34 4.03 14.37
N ILE A 215 10.29 2.82 13.80
CA ILE A 215 11.00 2.45 12.56
C ILE A 215 10.06 2.45 11.35
N PHE A 216 10.30 3.38 10.42
CA PHE A 216 9.47 3.60 9.23
C PHE A 216 10.28 3.61 7.95
N SER A 217 9.66 3.15 6.87
CA SER A 217 10.22 3.37 5.54
C SER A 217 10.00 4.82 5.09
N CYS A 218 10.81 5.26 4.13
CA CYS A 218 10.60 6.57 3.50
C CYS A 218 9.18 6.67 2.89
N ASP A 219 8.71 5.62 2.22
CA ASP A 219 7.38 5.58 1.59
C ASP A 219 6.23 5.81 2.59
N GLU A 220 6.29 5.15 3.75
CA GLU A 220 5.30 5.28 4.83
C GLU A 220 5.23 6.73 5.35
N VAL A 221 6.40 7.33 5.60
CA VAL A 221 6.47 8.72 6.10
C VAL A 221 6.01 9.72 5.04
N MET A 222 6.38 9.51 3.78
CA MET A 222 5.92 10.35 2.67
C MET A 222 4.40 10.27 2.48
N ASN A 223 3.79 9.09 2.64
CA ASN A 223 2.34 8.91 2.60
C ASN A 223 1.62 9.70 3.68
N ILE A 224 2.13 9.66 4.92
CA ILE A 224 1.50 10.31 6.07
C ILE A 224 1.63 11.83 5.99
N ILE A 225 2.83 12.33 5.67
CA ILE A 225 3.14 13.77 5.72
C ILE A 225 2.68 14.50 4.46
N PHE A 226 2.92 13.91 3.29
CA PHE A 226 2.66 14.56 2.00
C PHE A 226 1.41 14.03 1.30
N GLY A 227 0.68 13.07 1.87
CA GLY A 227 -0.52 12.50 1.27
C GLY A 227 -1.60 13.54 0.91
N MET A 228 -1.64 14.67 1.60
CA MET A 228 -2.59 15.77 1.36
C MET A 228 -1.99 17.01 0.68
N SER A 229 -0.77 16.90 0.15
CA SER A 229 -0.05 18.05 -0.42
C SER A 229 -0.51 18.43 -1.84
N ASN A 230 -1.10 17.51 -2.60
CA ASN A 230 -1.49 17.74 -4.00
C ASN A 230 -2.88 18.39 -4.09
N LYS A 231 -2.89 19.70 -3.88
CA LYS A 231 -4.08 20.54 -4.02
C LYS A 231 -4.25 20.97 -5.48
N LYS A 232 -5.45 20.80 -6.00
CA LYS A 232 -5.88 21.18 -7.34
C LYS A 232 -7.17 21.99 -7.28
N SER A 233 -7.41 22.76 -8.33
CA SER A 233 -8.68 23.45 -8.60
C SER A 233 -9.14 23.03 -9.99
N PHE A 234 -10.25 22.31 -10.08
CA PHE A 234 -10.80 21.81 -11.35
C PHE A 234 -11.98 22.65 -11.86
N GLY A 235 -12.47 23.59 -11.05
CA GLY A 235 -13.52 24.53 -11.44
C GLY A 235 -13.93 25.45 -10.29
N GLY A 236 -15.11 26.08 -10.40
CA GLY A 236 -15.62 27.02 -9.40
C GLY A 236 -16.65 26.46 -8.42
N ALA A 237 -17.08 25.20 -8.58
CA ALA A 237 -18.13 24.62 -7.74
C ALA A 237 -17.67 24.41 -6.29
N ASN A 238 -18.63 24.35 -5.35
CA ASN A 238 -18.40 24.05 -3.94
C ASN A 238 -17.22 24.83 -3.32
N PRO A 239 -17.17 26.18 -3.43
CA PRO A 239 -16.01 26.97 -3.03
C PRO A 239 -15.72 26.95 -1.53
N ASP A 240 -16.72 26.57 -0.72
CA ASP A 240 -16.72 26.44 0.72
C ASP A 240 -16.32 25.03 1.22
N LYS A 241 -16.17 24.06 0.31
CA LYS A 241 -15.86 22.66 0.64
C LYS A 241 -14.43 22.30 0.25
N HIS A 242 -13.84 21.37 1.00
CA HIS A 242 -12.53 20.80 0.73
C HIS A 242 -12.67 19.29 0.52
N PHE A 243 -12.50 18.83 -0.73
CA PHE A 243 -12.60 17.43 -1.08
C PHE A 243 -11.24 16.74 -1.01
N TYR A 244 -11.24 15.45 -0.66
CA TYR A 244 -10.07 14.58 -0.73
C TYR A 244 -10.40 13.34 -1.56
N VAL A 245 -9.82 13.23 -2.75
CA VAL A 245 -10.03 12.10 -3.67
C VAL A 245 -8.95 11.05 -3.44
N ILE A 246 -9.36 9.89 -2.95
CA ILE A 246 -8.53 8.72 -2.66
C ILE A 246 -8.33 7.93 -3.95
N ARG A 247 -7.11 7.95 -4.50
CA ARG A 247 -6.71 7.35 -5.78
C ARG A 247 -5.67 6.24 -5.63
N THR A 248 -5.83 5.37 -4.63
CA THR A 248 -4.90 4.26 -4.37
C THR A 248 -4.93 3.20 -5.48
N LYS A 249 -3.86 2.41 -5.58
CA LYS A 249 -3.78 1.25 -6.48
C LYS A 249 -3.94 -0.05 -5.72
N PHE A 250 -4.79 -0.94 -6.23
CA PHE A 250 -4.92 -2.32 -5.76
C PHE A 250 -4.69 -3.28 -6.92
N LYS A 251 -4.10 -4.43 -6.60
CA LYS A 251 -3.76 -5.44 -7.62
C LYS A 251 -4.31 -6.80 -7.24
N LEU A 252 -3.91 -7.31 -6.08
CA LEU A 252 -4.22 -8.67 -5.65
C LEU A 252 -5.23 -8.72 -4.51
N GLU A 253 -5.58 -7.57 -3.94
CA GLU A 253 -6.46 -7.48 -2.79
C GLU A 253 -7.90 -7.93 -3.11
N GLY A 254 -8.49 -8.67 -2.18
CA GLY A 254 -9.91 -9.01 -2.23
C GLY A 254 -10.81 -7.80 -1.97
N LEU A 255 -12.03 -7.84 -2.48
CA LEU A 255 -12.98 -6.72 -2.45
C LEU A 255 -13.18 -6.09 -1.06
N PHE A 256 -13.35 -6.91 -0.02
CA PHE A 256 -13.56 -6.40 1.34
C PHE A 256 -12.27 -5.87 1.99
N ALA A 257 -11.10 -6.35 1.57
CA ALA A 257 -9.84 -5.74 1.98
C ALA A 257 -9.67 -4.36 1.33
N ILE A 258 -10.01 -4.22 0.04
CA ILE A 258 -10.06 -2.93 -0.67
C ILE A 258 -11.00 -1.96 0.06
N LYS A 259 -12.22 -2.40 0.38
CA LYS A 259 -13.20 -1.61 1.14
C LYS A 259 -12.60 -1.10 2.46
N ASN A 260 -12.09 -1.98 3.30
CA ASN A 260 -11.55 -1.62 4.61
C ASN A 260 -10.39 -0.62 4.52
N LYS A 261 -9.47 -0.80 3.54
CA LYS A 261 -8.38 0.15 3.28
C LYS A 261 -8.91 1.52 2.87
N CYS A 262 -9.90 1.57 1.99
CA CYS A 262 -10.51 2.83 1.56
C CYS A 262 -11.25 3.55 2.69
N LEU A 263 -11.93 2.81 3.57
CA LEU A 263 -12.60 3.40 4.74
C LEU A 263 -11.62 3.97 5.76
N ALA A 264 -10.49 3.31 5.99
CA ALA A 264 -9.43 3.85 6.85
C ALA A 264 -8.92 5.21 6.30
N LEU A 265 -8.69 5.29 4.99
CA LEU A 265 -8.29 6.54 4.30
C LEU A 265 -9.38 7.61 4.37
N ALA A 266 -10.65 7.23 4.17
CA ALA A 266 -11.78 8.14 4.25
C ALA A 266 -11.93 8.74 5.65
N ASN A 267 -11.80 7.91 6.70
CA ASN A 267 -11.80 8.37 8.08
C ASN A 267 -10.60 9.26 8.41
N PHE A 268 -9.41 8.93 7.89
CA PHE A 268 -8.21 9.74 8.02
C PHE A 268 -8.35 11.13 7.36
N ALA A 269 -8.98 11.20 6.20
CA ALA A 269 -9.30 12.45 5.52
C ALA A 269 -10.36 13.26 6.29
N ALA A 270 -11.43 12.59 6.73
CA ALA A 270 -12.51 13.22 7.48
C ALA A 270 -12.06 13.78 8.83
N SER A 271 -11.12 13.13 9.52
CA SER A 271 -10.57 13.63 10.79
C SER A 271 -9.76 14.93 10.61
N ARG A 272 -9.38 15.26 9.38
CA ARG A 272 -8.70 16.51 8.98
C ARG A 272 -9.62 17.53 8.32
N GLY A 273 -10.93 17.31 8.41
CA GLY A 273 -11.93 18.24 7.87
C GLY A 273 -12.17 18.14 6.37
N TYR A 274 -11.61 17.14 5.68
CA TYR A 274 -11.92 16.90 4.27
C TYR A 274 -13.20 16.08 4.09
N ILE A 275 -13.81 16.24 2.92
CA ILE A 275 -14.91 15.41 2.42
C ILE A 275 -14.30 14.33 1.51
N PRO A 276 -14.27 13.06 1.91
CA PRO A 276 -13.59 12.01 1.16
C PRO A 276 -14.42 11.48 -0.01
N LEU A 277 -13.75 11.16 -1.11
CA LEU A 277 -14.27 10.39 -2.24
C LEU A 277 -13.26 9.33 -2.64
N ILE A 278 -13.73 8.24 -3.24
CA ILE A 278 -12.90 7.10 -3.60
C ILE A 278 -12.96 6.91 -5.12
N ASP A 279 -11.80 6.99 -5.76
CA ASP A 279 -11.62 6.86 -7.20
C ASP A 279 -10.55 5.80 -7.47
N LEU A 280 -11.01 4.57 -7.75
CA LEU A 280 -10.14 3.42 -7.99
C LEU A 280 -9.91 3.17 -9.50
N SER A 281 -10.12 4.18 -10.35
CA SER A 281 -9.90 4.09 -11.80
C SER A 281 -8.46 3.74 -12.19
N ALA A 282 -7.49 4.03 -11.32
CA ALA A 282 -6.08 3.72 -11.51
C ALA A 282 -5.69 2.26 -11.15
N SER A 283 -6.61 1.46 -10.63
CA SER A 283 -6.39 0.06 -10.23
C SER A 283 -6.58 -0.93 -11.38
N THR A 284 -6.04 -0.61 -12.56
CA THR A 284 -6.23 -1.34 -13.81
C THR A 284 -5.75 -2.79 -13.77
N ASP A 285 -4.75 -3.08 -12.95
CA ASP A 285 -4.20 -4.44 -12.75
C ASP A 285 -5.07 -5.30 -11.82
N SER A 286 -6.10 -4.74 -11.20
CA SER A 286 -7.00 -5.49 -10.34
C SER A 286 -7.87 -6.43 -11.16
N PHE A 287 -8.10 -7.64 -10.64
CA PHE A 287 -9.05 -8.59 -11.24
C PHE A 287 -10.54 -8.18 -11.09
N TYR A 288 -10.81 -7.01 -10.48
CA TYR A 288 -12.11 -6.34 -10.48
C TYR A 288 -12.22 -5.20 -11.52
N SER A 289 -11.13 -4.87 -12.21
CA SER A 289 -11.09 -3.90 -13.32
C SER A 289 -11.31 -4.63 -14.64
N ASP A 290 -12.20 -4.11 -15.48
CA ASP A 290 -12.54 -4.71 -16.79
C ASP A 290 -11.82 -4.04 -17.96
N TYR A 291 -11.46 -2.77 -17.78
CA TYR A 291 -10.71 -1.96 -18.75
C TYR A 291 -9.96 -0.83 -18.04
N GLU A 292 -9.13 -0.09 -18.78
CA GLU A 292 -8.39 1.05 -18.24
C GLU A 292 -9.34 2.21 -17.86
N GLY A 293 -9.18 2.76 -16.66
CA GLY A 293 -10.03 3.84 -16.15
C GLY A 293 -11.34 3.38 -15.48
N ASP A 294 -11.54 2.08 -15.37
CA ASP A 294 -12.73 1.49 -14.76
C ASP A 294 -12.72 1.64 -13.22
N ASN A 295 -13.63 2.47 -12.69
CA ASN A 295 -13.67 2.74 -11.25
C ASN A 295 -14.28 1.56 -10.47
N ILE A 296 -13.41 0.76 -9.87
CA ILE A 296 -13.78 -0.40 -9.05
C ILE A 296 -14.73 -0.03 -7.91
N TRP A 297 -14.60 1.15 -7.29
CA TRP A 297 -15.45 1.51 -6.14
C TRP A 297 -16.92 1.66 -6.54
N ASP A 298 -17.20 2.46 -7.57
CA ASP A 298 -18.57 2.80 -7.99
C ASP A 298 -19.35 1.59 -8.53
N LYS A 299 -18.64 0.54 -8.97
CA LYS A 299 -19.26 -0.75 -9.31
C LYS A 299 -20.04 -1.35 -8.15
N PHE A 300 -19.49 -1.25 -6.94
CA PHE A 300 -19.92 -2.04 -5.79
C PHE A 300 -20.53 -1.21 -4.66
N TYR A 301 -20.04 0.02 -4.44
CA TYR A 301 -20.36 0.81 -3.27
C TYR A 301 -20.83 2.22 -3.66
N ALA A 302 -21.64 2.82 -2.79
CA ALA A 302 -21.90 4.26 -2.85
C ALA A 302 -20.68 5.05 -2.35
N GLN A 303 -20.51 6.29 -2.82
CA GLN A 303 -19.47 7.19 -2.29
C GLN A 303 -19.74 7.51 -0.81
N PRO A 304 -18.73 7.44 0.07
CA PRO A 304 -18.93 7.60 1.51
C PRO A 304 -19.47 8.98 1.89
N SER A 305 -19.10 10.02 1.14
CA SER A 305 -19.55 11.40 1.39
C SER A 305 -20.90 11.75 0.76
N GLY A 306 -21.47 10.88 -0.09
CA GLY A 306 -22.68 11.15 -0.87
C GLY A 306 -22.48 12.02 -2.12
N TYR A 307 -21.28 12.61 -2.31
CA TYR A 307 -20.93 13.35 -3.53
C TYR A 307 -20.50 12.42 -4.65
N GLN A 308 -20.72 12.85 -5.89
CA GLN A 308 -20.25 12.14 -7.09
C GLN A 308 -18.91 12.70 -7.58
N LEU A 309 -18.08 11.84 -8.18
CA LEU A 309 -16.75 12.24 -8.67
C LEU A 309 -16.83 13.34 -9.73
N GLU A 310 -17.82 13.28 -10.63
CA GLU A 310 -18.01 14.27 -11.69
C GLU A 310 -18.30 15.68 -11.14
N GLU A 311 -19.01 15.77 -10.02
CA GLU A 311 -19.26 17.04 -9.33
C GLU A 311 -17.96 17.56 -8.68
N VAL A 312 -17.21 16.67 -8.04
CA VAL A 312 -15.97 17.03 -7.33
C VAL A 312 -14.88 17.48 -8.30
N TYR A 313 -14.76 16.84 -9.47
CA TYR A 313 -13.85 17.28 -10.54
C TYR A 313 -14.31 18.57 -11.26
N ARG A 314 -15.30 19.30 -10.73
CA ARG A 314 -15.64 20.69 -11.12
C ARG A 314 -15.48 21.67 -9.95
N SER A 315 -14.99 21.20 -8.82
CA SER A 315 -14.92 21.96 -7.58
C SER A 315 -13.61 22.73 -7.41
N LYS A 316 -13.67 23.78 -6.58
CA LYS A 316 -12.56 24.71 -6.35
C LYS A 316 -11.43 24.12 -5.53
N ASN A 317 -11.75 23.40 -4.45
CA ASN A 317 -10.74 22.88 -3.52
C ASN A 317 -10.76 21.35 -3.52
N VAL A 318 -9.91 20.75 -4.34
CA VAL A 318 -9.78 19.29 -4.45
C VAL A 318 -8.36 18.91 -4.08
N THR A 319 -8.19 18.01 -3.13
CA THR A 319 -6.90 17.40 -2.81
C THR A 319 -6.89 15.97 -3.29
N LEU A 320 -5.82 15.55 -3.94
CA LEU A 320 -5.71 14.23 -4.51
C LEU A 320 -4.70 13.40 -3.70
N SER A 321 -5.07 12.17 -3.31
CA SER A 321 -4.11 11.28 -2.66
C SER A 321 -3.00 10.84 -3.63
N PRO A 322 -1.88 10.33 -3.08
CA PRO A 322 -0.91 9.56 -3.84
C PRO A 322 -1.55 8.34 -4.51
N LEU A 323 -0.99 7.94 -5.65
CA LEU A 323 -1.27 6.69 -6.37
C LEU A 323 -0.42 5.53 -5.78
N THR A 324 -0.34 5.45 -4.45
CA THR A 324 0.50 4.47 -3.74
C THR A 324 -0.27 3.16 -3.47
N PHE A 325 0.47 2.10 -3.17
CA PHE A 325 -0.08 1.00 -2.40
C PHE A 325 -0.11 1.39 -0.92
N ILE A 326 -1.23 1.13 -0.25
CA ILE A 326 -1.40 1.43 1.17
C ILE A 326 -0.96 0.22 2.00
N MET A 327 0.13 0.41 2.76
CA MET A 327 0.78 -0.64 3.55
C MET A 327 0.15 -0.83 4.92
N ALA A 328 0.53 -1.92 5.62
CA ALA A 328 0.01 -2.24 6.95
C ALA A 328 0.30 -1.11 7.97
N MET A 329 1.50 -0.53 7.92
CA MET A 329 1.88 0.59 8.78
C MET A 329 1.06 1.86 8.50
N ASP A 330 0.84 2.20 7.23
CA ASP A 330 0.00 3.34 6.83
C ASP A 330 -1.41 3.19 7.45
N LEU A 331 -2.03 2.02 7.26
CA LEU A 331 -3.36 1.72 7.81
C LEU A 331 -3.36 1.80 9.34
N TYR A 332 -2.33 1.25 9.98
CA TYR A 332 -2.22 1.26 11.44
C TYR A 332 -2.18 2.69 11.98
N ILE A 333 -1.34 3.55 11.42
CA ILE A 333 -1.23 4.95 11.81
C ILE A 333 -2.52 5.71 11.52
N MET A 334 -3.07 5.55 10.32
CA MET A 334 -4.31 6.23 9.92
C MET A 334 -5.47 5.86 10.86
N ASN A 335 -5.56 4.60 11.27
CA ASN A 335 -6.55 4.14 12.25
C ASN A 335 -6.29 4.68 13.66
N ILE A 336 -5.02 4.79 14.10
CA ILE A 336 -4.69 5.43 15.38
C ILE A 336 -5.12 6.90 15.36
N ILE A 337 -4.76 7.64 14.32
CA ILE A 337 -5.03 9.07 14.22
C ILE A 337 -6.53 9.35 14.10
N SER A 338 -7.27 8.49 13.40
CA SER A 338 -8.73 8.63 13.26
C SER A 338 -9.52 8.02 14.42
N LYS A 339 -8.86 7.36 15.37
CA LYS A 339 -9.51 6.70 16.51
C LYS A 339 -10.31 7.73 17.32
N GLY A 340 -11.61 7.47 17.49
CA GLY A 340 -12.53 8.36 18.20
C GLY A 340 -13.24 9.40 17.32
N ASN A 341 -12.92 9.47 16.02
CA ASN A 341 -13.59 10.34 15.04
C ASN A 341 -13.90 9.59 13.73
N LEU A 342 -14.33 8.33 13.86
CA LEU A 342 -14.75 7.53 12.71
C LEU A 342 -16.11 8.04 12.21
N LYS A 343 -16.14 8.55 10.98
CA LYS A 343 -17.38 8.97 10.30
C LYS A 343 -17.98 7.88 9.43
N PHE A 344 -17.14 6.97 8.97
CA PHE A 344 -17.52 5.87 8.09
C PHE A 344 -17.17 4.55 8.77
N ASP A 345 -18.16 3.68 8.92
CA ASP A 345 -18.00 2.32 9.41
C ASP A 345 -18.10 1.33 8.24
N GLY A 346 -18.17 0.02 8.55
CA GLY A 346 -18.37 -1.02 7.55
C GLY A 346 -19.76 -1.00 6.88
N ASN A 347 -20.68 -0.10 7.24
CA ASN A 347 -22.04 -0.06 6.70
C ASN A 347 -22.20 0.89 5.50
N ILE A 348 -21.13 1.18 4.76
CA ILE A 348 -21.26 1.87 3.47
C ILE A 348 -22.26 1.12 2.58
N PRO A 349 -23.31 1.80 2.07
CA PRO A 349 -24.29 1.16 1.19
C PRO A 349 -23.63 0.60 -0.06
N TYR A 350 -24.08 -0.58 -0.48
CA TYR A 350 -23.78 -1.08 -1.81
C TYR A 350 -24.44 -0.19 -2.87
N SER A 351 -23.91 -0.22 -4.09
CA SER A 351 -24.52 0.44 -5.24
C SER A 351 -25.93 -0.13 -5.50
N SER A 352 -26.81 0.67 -6.10
CA SER A 352 -28.17 0.23 -6.44
C SER A 352 -28.18 -1.03 -7.32
N LYS A 353 -27.20 -1.13 -8.24
CA LYS A 353 -27.00 -2.30 -9.11
C LYS A 353 -26.69 -3.56 -8.30
N ILE A 354 -25.82 -3.46 -7.28
CA ILE A 354 -25.52 -4.58 -6.38
C ILE A 354 -26.71 -4.92 -5.50
N MET A 355 -27.42 -3.95 -4.95
CA MET A 355 -28.62 -4.22 -4.14
C MET A 355 -29.70 -4.95 -4.95
N GLN A 356 -29.89 -4.58 -6.21
CA GLN A 356 -30.78 -5.28 -7.13
C GLN A 356 -30.28 -6.70 -7.41
N TYR A 357 -28.99 -6.87 -7.69
CA TYR A 357 -28.39 -8.19 -7.92
C TYR A 357 -28.51 -9.12 -6.70
N ILE A 358 -28.27 -8.61 -5.49
CA ILE A 358 -28.48 -9.36 -4.24
C ILE A 358 -29.95 -9.83 -4.16
N LYS A 359 -30.90 -8.92 -4.36
CA LYS A 359 -32.33 -9.25 -4.30
C LYS A 359 -32.69 -10.36 -5.29
N ASP A 360 -32.22 -10.26 -6.53
CA ASP A 360 -32.57 -11.19 -7.61
C ASP A 360 -31.93 -12.56 -7.45
N ASN A 361 -30.78 -12.67 -6.77
CA ASN A 361 -30.00 -13.91 -6.70
C ASN A 361 -30.02 -14.58 -5.32
N THR A 362 -30.50 -13.91 -4.27
CA THR A 362 -30.50 -14.47 -2.91
C THR A 362 -31.89 -14.80 -2.38
N SER A 363 -32.97 -14.25 -2.96
CA SER A 363 -34.32 -14.38 -2.41
C SER A 363 -34.79 -15.82 -2.21
N GLU A 364 -34.45 -16.74 -3.11
CA GLU A 364 -34.82 -18.16 -3.01
C GLU A 364 -33.96 -18.94 -1.99
N LEU A 365 -32.79 -18.40 -1.64
CA LEU A 365 -31.87 -18.97 -0.65
C LEU A 365 -32.07 -18.40 0.74
N ILE A 366 -32.87 -17.33 0.88
CA ILE A 366 -33.27 -16.78 2.18
C ILE A 366 -34.19 -17.82 2.87
N ILE A 367 -33.53 -18.68 3.63
CA ILE A 367 -34.12 -19.58 4.60
C ILE A 367 -34.41 -18.84 5.91
N ASP A 368 -35.17 -19.47 6.80
CA ASP A 368 -35.44 -18.93 8.14
C ASP A 368 -34.09 -18.63 8.83
N ASN A 369 -33.78 -17.35 8.97
CA ASN A 369 -32.50 -16.89 9.51
C ASN A 369 -32.27 -17.45 10.90
N SER A 370 -33.32 -17.44 11.73
CA SER A 370 -33.32 -17.90 13.12
C SER A 370 -32.96 -19.37 13.27
N LYS A 371 -33.01 -20.12 12.16
CA LYS A 371 -32.74 -21.55 12.06
C LYS A 371 -31.55 -21.89 11.16
N THR A 372 -30.64 -20.94 10.94
CA THR A 372 -29.51 -21.13 10.03
C THR A 372 -28.18 -20.82 10.69
N LEU A 373 -27.28 -21.80 10.67
CA LEU A 373 -25.88 -21.63 10.99
C LEU A 373 -25.09 -21.24 9.74
N GLY A 374 -24.49 -20.05 9.76
CA GLY A 374 -23.52 -19.62 8.76
C GLY A 374 -22.16 -20.25 9.02
N VAL A 375 -21.53 -20.78 7.98
CA VAL A 375 -20.20 -21.40 8.03
C VAL A 375 -19.33 -20.81 6.92
N LEU A 376 -18.25 -20.13 7.28
CA LEU A 376 -17.23 -19.67 6.33
C LEU A 376 -15.99 -20.55 6.47
N ILE A 377 -15.61 -21.22 5.38
CA ILE A 377 -14.36 -21.98 5.31
C ILE A 377 -13.52 -21.45 4.15
N ARG A 378 -12.39 -20.83 4.49
CA ARG A 378 -11.42 -20.31 3.53
C ARG A 378 -10.46 -21.43 3.12
N GLY A 379 -10.31 -21.65 1.81
CA GLY A 379 -9.52 -22.75 1.25
C GLY A 379 -8.53 -22.26 0.20
N THR A 380 -8.35 -23.04 -0.86
CA THR A 380 -7.54 -22.70 -2.04
C THR A 380 -6.11 -22.24 -1.69
N ASP A 381 -5.70 -21.06 -2.15
CA ASP A 381 -4.33 -20.55 -1.95
C ASP A 381 -4.00 -20.26 -0.49
N TYR A 382 -5.00 -19.96 0.36
CA TYR A 382 -4.78 -19.76 1.80
C TYR A 382 -4.26 -21.02 2.50
N THR A 383 -4.82 -22.18 2.21
CA THR A 383 -4.43 -23.44 2.87
C THR A 383 -3.32 -24.18 2.12
N ARG A 384 -3.25 -24.02 0.79
CA ARG A 384 -2.22 -24.65 -0.05
C ARG A 384 -0.88 -23.90 -0.01
N ASN A 385 -0.90 -22.57 -0.13
CA ASN A 385 0.33 -21.77 -0.23
C ASN A 385 0.71 -21.10 1.08
N LYS A 386 -0.18 -21.09 2.08
CA LYS A 386 0.07 -20.55 3.42
C LYS A 386 0.68 -19.14 3.36
N PRO A 387 -0.04 -18.16 2.77
CA PRO A 387 0.48 -16.82 2.55
C PRO A 387 0.96 -16.22 3.87
N LYS A 388 2.23 -15.81 3.90
CA LYS A 388 2.88 -15.28 5.10
C LYS A 388 2.07 -14.11 5.67
N HIS A 389 1.97 -14.06 7.00
CA HIS A 389 1.24 -13.06 7.78
C HIS A 389 -0.30 -13.12 7.70
N GLU A 390 -0.87 -14.03 6.91
CA GLU A 390 -2.30 -14.32 6.95
C GLU A 390 -2.65 -15.28 8.09
N SER A 391 -3.90 -15.24 8.54
CA SER A 391 -4.39 -16.13 9.60
C SER A 391 -4.42 -17.60 9.16
N VAL A 392 -3.94 -18.48 10.03
CA VAL A 392 -4.01 -19.93 9.85
C VAL A 392 -5.47 -20.36 9.85
N GLN A 393 -5.92 -20.94 8.74
CA GLN A 393 -7.28 -21.43 8.59
C GLN A 393 -7.40 -22.86 9.12
N ALA A 394 -8.41 -23.14 9.94
CA ALA A 394 -8.80 -24.49 10.32
C ALA A 394 -9.24 -25.27 9.08
N ASP A 395 -8.82 -26.54 9.00
CA ASP A 395 -9.22 -27.43 7.92
C ASP A 395 -10.72 -27.80 8.03
N VAL A 396 -11.27 -28.31 6.92
CA VAL A 396 -12.70 -28.65 6.81
C VAL A 396 -13.16 -29.66 7.87
N TYR A 397 -12.33 -30.64 8.24
CA TYR A 397 -12.70 -31.66 9.23
C TYR A 397 -12.73 -31.08 10.65
N THR A 398 -11.78 -30.20 10.96
CA THR A 398 -11.80 -29.43 12.22
C THR A 398 -13.07 -28.58 12.33
N VAL A 399 -13.51 -27.93 11.25
CA VAL A 399 -14.78 -27.18 11.22
C VAL A 399 -15.98 -28.13 11.36
N ILE A 400 -16.02 -29.26 10.66
CA ILE A 400 -17.09 -30.28 10.80
C ILE A 400 -17.22 -30.76 12.24
N ASN A 401 -16.09 -31.08 12.88
CA ASN A 401 -16.08 -31.51 14.28
C ASN A 401 -16.65 -30.43 15.21
N LYS A 402 -16.33 -29.15 14.95
CA LYS A 402 -16.92 -28.04 15.70
C LYS A 402 -18.43 -27.94 15.50
N ILE A 403 -18.92 -28.07 14.27
CA ILE A 403 -20.36 -28.10 13.97
C ILE A 403 -21.04 -29.23 14.75
N LYS A 404 -20.48 -30.45 14.73
CA LYS A 404 -21.00 -31.59 15.49
C LYS A 404 -20.94 -31.39 17.00
N GLU A 405 -19.91 -30.71 17.50
CA GLU A 405 -19.77 -30.39 18.93
C GLU A 405 -20.82 -29.37 19.41
N ILE A 406 -21.20 -28.42 18.55
CA ILE A 406 -22.22 -27.41 18.87
C ILE A 406 -23.65 -27.88 18.54
N ASP A 407 -23.81 -28.87 17.66
CA ASP A 407 -25.07 -29.61 17.45
C ASP A 407 -25.49 -30.18 18.83
N GLY A 408 -26.49 -29.57 19.45
CA GLY A 408 -26.90 -29.92 20.81
C GLY A 408 -26.66 -28.85 21.88
N LYS A 409 -25.75 -27.90 21.63
CA LYS A 409 -25.52 -26.71 22.46
C LYS A 409 -26.23 -25.48 21.88
N TRP A 410 -26.13 -25.29 20.56
CA TRP A 410 -26.76 -24.20 19.82
C TRP A 410 -28.00 -24.72 19.07
N LYS A 411 -28.87 -25.49 19.74
CA LYS A 411 -29.93 -26.38 19.19
C LYS A 411 -30.98 -25.78 18.25
N ASP A 412 -30.83 -24.54 17.82
CA ASP A 412 -31.89 -23.79 17.17
C ASP A 412 -31.74 -23.70 15.64
N TYR A 413 -30.83 -24.44 14.99
CA TYR A 413 -30.68 -24.41 13.54
C TYR A 413 -31.01 -25.74 12.84
N ASP A 414 -31.77 -25.62 11.76
CA ASP A 414 -32.15 -26.72 10.86
C ASP A 414 -31.20 -26.80 9.66
N TYR A 415 -30.61 -25.66 9.28
CA TYR A 415 -29.80 -25.51 8.07
C TYR A 415 -28.38 -25.01 8.36
N ILE A 416 -27.47 -25.34 7.45
CA ILE A 416 -26.10 -24.86 7.44
C ILE A 416 -25.88 -24.14 6.11
N TYR A 417 -25.59 -22.85 6.16
CA TYR A 417 -25.20 -22.08 4.98
C TYR A 417 -23.67 -22.04 4.85
N LEU A 418 -23.12 -22.59 3.78
CA LEU A 418 -21.69 -22.64 3.52
C LEU A 418 -21.21 -21.56 2.55
N SER A 419 -20.29 -20.74 3.02
CA SER A 419 -19.46 -19.84 2.24
C SER A 419 -18.06 -20.44 2.07
N THR A 420 -17.74 -20.91 0.87
CA THR A 420 -16.38 -21.33 0.50
C THR A 420 -16.16 -21.17 -1.00
N GLU A 421 -15.00 -20.63 -1.39
CA GLU A 421 -14.55 -20.60 -2.78
C GLU A 421 -13.95 -21.93 -3.26
N ASP A 422 -13.70 -22.87 -2.35
CA ASP A 422 -12.97 -24.11 -2.62
C ASP A 422 -13.92 -25.26 -2.98
N GLN A 423 -13.67 -25.87 -4.15
CA GLN A 423 -14.50 -26.96 -4.68
C GLN A 423 -14.42 -28.24 -3.85
N GLU A 424 -13.26 -28.55 -3.26
CA GLU A 424 -13.07 -29.77 -2.48
C GLU A 424 -13.69 -29.63 -1.09
N ILE A 425 -13.58 -28.45 -0.47
CA ILE A 425 -14.25 -28.14 0.80
C ILE A 425 -15.77 -28.27 0.64
N TRP A 426 -16.33 -27.75 -0.45
CA TRP A 426 -17.77 -27.88 -0.70
C TRP A 426 -18.22 -29.34 -0.84
N LYS A 427 -17.45 -30.19 -1.53
CA LYS A 427 -17.79 -31.63 -1.67
C LYS A 427 -17.84 -32.31 -0.33
N VAL A 428 -16.78 -32.14 0.49
CA VAL A 428 -16.69 -32.74 1.83
C VAL A 428 -17.85 -32.29 2.72
N MET A 429 -18.17 -31.00 2.73
CA MET A 429 -19.30 -30.49 3.50
C MET A 429 -20.65 -31.02 2.99
N LYS A 430 -20.80 -31.18 1.67
CA LYS A 430 -22.05 -31.67 1.06
C LYS A 430 -22.26 -33.15 1.34
N GLU A 431 -21.19 -33.95 1.31
CA GLU A 431 -21.20 -35.36 1.70
C GLU A 431 -21.60 -35.54 3.18
N GLU A 432 -21.07 -34.69 4.06
CA GLU A 432 -21.34 -34.78 5.50
C GLU A 432 -22.74 -34.30 5.89
N PHE A 433 -23.21 -33.17 5.36
CA PHE A 433 -24.45 -32.52 5.83
C PHE A 433 -25.64 -32.67 4.87
N GLY A 434 -25.45 -33.25 3.69
CA GLY A 434 -26.53 -33.57 2.75
C GLY A 434 -27.45 -32.38 2.47
N ASP A 435 -28.74 -32.55 2.72
CA ASP A 435 -29.78 -31.55 2.41
C ASP A 435 -29.85 -30.38 3.40
N ARG A 436 -29.25 -30.53 4.60
CA ARG A 436 -29.09 -29.43 5.57
C ARG A 436 -28.15 -28.37 5.02
N LEU A 437 -27.20 -28.73 4.15
CA LEU A 437 -26.25 -27.81 3.56
C LEU A 437 -26.89 -26.99 2.43
N LYS A 438 -26.88 -25.67 2.60
CA LYS A 438 -27.20 -24.68 1.57
C LYS A 438 -25.94 -23.89 1.23
N SER A 439 -25.88 -23.37 0.01
CA SER A 439 -24.79 -22.51 -0.42
C SER A 439 -25.24 -21.71 -1.63
N PHE A 440 -24.72 -20.50 -1.80
CA PHE A 440 -24.90 -19.75 -3.02
C PHE A 440 -24.31 -20.52 -4.22
N ASP A 441 -24.97 -20.43 -5.38
CA ASP A 441 -24.47 -21.02 -6.62
C ASP A 441 -23.38 -20.10 -7.22
N GLN A 442 -22.20 -20.16 -6.60
CA GLN A 442 -21.00 -19.50 -7.08
C GLN A 442 -20.08 -20.48 -7.81
N VAL A 443 -19.22 -19.92 -8.64
CA VAL A 443 -18.03 -20.63 -9.12
C VAL A 443 -17.15 -21.02 -7.94
N ARG A 444 -16.81 -22.31 -7.87
CA ARG A 444 -15.82 -22.86 -6.94
C ARG A 444 -14.56 -23.28 -7.69
N TYR A 445 -13.43 -23.23 -7.00
CA TYR A 445 -12.11 -23.37 -7.60
C TYR A 445 -11.37 -24.56 -7.00
N THR A 446 -10.52 -25.16 -7.83
CA THR A 446 -9.49 -26.10 -7.41
C THR A 446 -8.14 -25.45 -7.70
N VAL A 447 -7.30 -25.34 -6.68
CA VAL A 447 -5.98 -24.71 -6.74
C VAL A 447 -4.92 -25.72 -6.34
N LYS A 448 -3.87 -25.85 -7.15
CA LYS A 448 -2.70 -26.69 -6.83
C LYS A 448 -1.70 -25.91 -5.98
N GLU A 449 -0.80 -26.62 -5.32
CA GLU A 449 0.32 -25.99 -4.63
C GLU A 449 1.13 -25.10 -5.59
N GLY A 450 1.40 -23.85 -5.17
CA GLY A 450 2.07 -22.84 -5.98
C GLY A 450 1.14 -21.99 -6.87
N GLU A 451 -0.10 -22.40 -7.10
CA GLU A 451 -1.09 -21.61 -7.83
C GLU A 451 -1.87 -20.67 -6.89
N TYR A 452 -2.23 -19.48 -7.36
CA TYR A 452 -3.03 -18.52 -6.58
C TYR A 452 -4.47 -18.43 -7.12
N LEU A 453 -5.42 -18.13 -6.23
CA LEU A 453 -6.83 -18.05 -6.60
C LEU A 453 -7.09 -16.97 -7.66
N PHE A 454 -6.40 -15.82 -7.57
CA PHE A 454 -6.55 -14.74 -8.54
C PHE A 454 -6.16 -15.17 -9.97
N GLN A 455 -5.20 -16.09 -10.11
CA GLN A 455 -4.78 -16.62 -11.41
C GLN A 455 -5.92 -17.45 -12.02
N LYS A 456 -6.55 -18.33 -11.22
CA LYS A 456 -7.71 -19.12 -11.66
C LYS A 456 -8.94 -18.28 -11.97
N ARG A 457 -9.11 -17.15 -11.28
CA ARG A 457 -10.18 -16.18 -11.60
C ARG A 457 -9.96 -15.57 -12.97
N ASN A 458 -8.71 -15.18 -13.29
CA ASN A 458 -8.36 -14.57 -14.57
C ASN A 458 -8.42 -15.54 -15.77
N GLU A 459 -8.25 -16.85 -15.54
CA GLU A 459 -8.43 -17.88 -16.58
C GLU A 459 -9.88 -17.99 -17.09
N ARG A 460 -10.87 -17.47 -16.35
CA ARG A 460 -12.29 -17.50 -16.75
C ARG A 460 -12.74 -16.17 -17.33
N SER A 461 -13.58 -16.24 -18.37
CA SER A 461 -14.24 -15.13 -19.07
C SER A 461 -15.36 -14.46 -18.25
N MET A 462 -15.20 -14.36 -16.94
CA MET A 462 -16.12 -13.63 -16.06
C MET A 462 -15.53 -12.25 -15.78
N ASP A 463 -16.31 -11.21 -16.02
CA ASP A 463 -15.87 -9.83 -15.77
C ASP A 463 -15.71 -9.57 -14.25
N GLY A 464 -14.95 -8.52 -13.94
CA GLY A 464 -14.65 -8.05 -12.61
C GLY A 464 -15.90 -7.66 -11.82
N TRP A 465 -16.94 -7.13 -12.48
CA TRP A 465 -18.19 -6.81 -11.82
C TRP A 465 -18.89 -8.06 -11.28
N HIS A 466 -19.06 -9.11 -12.09
CA HIS A 466 -19.70 -10.37 -11.68
C HIS A 466 -18.89 -11.07 -10.58
N ARG A 467 -17.56 -11.08 -10.67
CA ARG A 467 -16.68 -11.62 -9.60
C ARG A 467 -16.92 -10.96 -8.24
N GLY A 468 -17.09 -9.63 -8.23
CA GLY A 468 -17.40 -8.90 -7.00
C GLY A 468 -18.83 -9.14 -6.53
N ALA A 469 -19.80 -9.13 -7.46
CA ALA A 469 -21.22 -9.31 -7.15
C ALA A 469 -21.52 -10.69 -6.56
N GLU A 470 -20.98 -11.78 -7.13
CA GLU A 470 -21.10 -13.13 -6.56
C GLU A 470 -20.51 -13.19 -5.14
N TYR A 471 -19.30 -12.63 -4.94
CA TYR A 471 -18.66 -12.65 -3.62
C TYR A 471 -19.46 -11.86 -2.58
N ILE A 472 -20.08 -10.74 -2.98
CA ILE A 472 -20.99 -9.99 -2.13
C ILE A 472 -22.22 -10.82 -1.77
N CYS A 473 -22.88 -11.49 -2.72
CA CYS A 473 -24.04 -12.34 -2.42
C CYS A 473 -23.69 -13.48 -1.44
N VAL A 474 -22.52 -14.10 -1.61
CA VAL A 474 -22.04 -15.17 -0.74
C VAL A 474 -21.90 -14.70 0.71
N ILE A 475 -21.31 -13.52 0.92
CA ILE A 475 -21.13 -12.92 2.25
C ILE A 475 -22.43 -12.30 2.79
N TRP A 476 -23.29 -11.77 1.93
CA TRP A 476 -24.60 -11.24 2.32
C TRP A 476 -25.48 -12.34 2.94
N LEU A 477 -25.57 -13.50 2.29
CA LEU A 477 -26.30 -14.65 2.84
C LEU A 477 -25.66 -15.16 4.14
N LEU A 478 -24.33 -15.10 4.25
CA LEU A 478 -23.64 -15.44 5.50
C LEU A 478 -24.02 -14.46 6.64
N ALA A 479 -24.08 -13.16 6.33
CA ALA A 479 -24.52 -12.11 7.25
C ALA A 479 -25.99 -12.25 7.66
N TRP A 480 -26.81 -12.90 6.83
CA TRP A 480 -28.22 -13.15 7.11
C TRP A 480 -28.46 -14.29 8.11
N CYS A 481 -27.46 -15.16 8.35
CA CYS A 481 -27.59 -16.29 9.28
C CYS A 481 -27.69 -15.82 10.76
N ASP A 482 -28.28 -16.65 11.63
CA ASP A 482 -28.45 -16.34 13.06
C ASP A 482 -27.16 -16.58 13.87
N SER A 483 -26.35 -17.55 13.47
CA SER A 483 -25.07 -17.85 14.13
C SER A 483 -23.95 -18.03 13.10
N LEU A 484 -22.68 -17.88 13.49
CA LEU A 484 -21.52 -17.94 12.60
C LEU A 484 -20.40 -18.84 13.15
N ILE A 485 -19.89 -19.74 12.32
CA ILE A 485 -18.57 -20.36 12.47
C ILE A 485 -17.67 -19.95 11.31
N ALA A 486 -16.43 -19.55 11.58
CA ALA A 486 -15.43 -19.27 10.54
C ALA A 486 -14.11 -19.99 10.79
N SER A 487 -13.53 -20.56 9.73
CA SER A 487 -12.24 -21.29 9.76
C SER A 487 -11.05 -20.45 10.21
N GLY A 488 -11.18 -19.13 10.23
CA GLY A 488 -10.13 -18.21 10.65
C GLY A 488 -10.54 -16.77 10.38
N LYS A 489 -9.74 -15.81 10.85
CA LYS A 489 -9.94 -14.39 10.52
C LYS A 489 -9.66 -14.18 9.03
N CYS A 490 -10.52 -13.42 8.36
CA CYS A 490 -10.30 -12.89 7.01
C CYS A 490 -11.28 -11.73 6.74
N ALA A 491 -11.06 -10.96 5.68
CA ALA A 491 -11.90 -9.80 5.35
C ALA A 491 -13.38 -10.18 5.11
N GLY A 492 -13.67 -11.38 4.62
CA GLY A 492 -15.04 -11.88 4.45
C GLY A 492 -15.78 -12.09 5.78
N VAL A 493 -15.07 -12.55 6.83
CA VAL A 493 -15.64 -12.68 8.18
C VAL A 493 -15.97 -11.31 8.75
N SER A 494 -15.04 -10.36 8.66
CA SER A 494 -15.25 -8.99 9.14
C SER A 494 -16.42 -8.31 8.43
N GLU A 495 -16.55 -8.51 7.12
CA GLU A 495 -17.68 -7.98 6.35
C GLU A 495 -19.00 -8.62 6.77
N ALA A 496 -19.06 -9.94 6.93
CA ALA A 496 -20.28 -10.63 7.35
C ALA A 496 -20.78 -10.12 8.71
N ILE A 497 -19.88 -9.95 9.68
CA ILE A 497 -20.18 -9.37 10.99
C ILE A 497 -20.68 -7.93 10.85
N SER A 498 -20.05 -7.13 9.98
CA SER A 498 -20.46 -5.75 9.73
C SER A 498 -21.89 -5.67 9.17
N ILE A 499 -22.20 -6.40 8.10
CA ILE A 499 -23.53 -6.41 7.47
C ILE A 499 -24.60 -6.89 8.47
N ASN A 500 -24.27 -7.92 9.26
CA ASN A 500 -25.14 -8.42 10.31
C ASN A 500 -25.34 -7.42 11.47
N GLY A 501 -24.47 -6.41 11.58
CA GLY A 501 -24.45 -5.44 12.68
C GLY A 501 -24.00 -6.06 14.01
N GLY A 502 -23.22 -7.14 13.97
CA GLY A 502 -22.76 -7.86 15.17
C GLY A 502 -23.87 -8.56 15.96
N LYS A 503 -25.00 -8.88 15.32
CA LYS A 503 -26.22 -9.44 15.94
C LYS A 503 -26.30 -10.96 15.90
N TYR A 504 -25.25 -11.66 15.45
CA TYR A 504 -25.18 -13.11 15.53
C TYR A 504 -25.43 -13.57 16.97
N ARG A 505 -26.35 -14.51 17.16
CA ARG A 505 -26.66 -15.11 18.46
C ARG A 505 -25.42 -15.77 19.05
N ASN A 506 -24.70 -16.51 18.21
CA ASN A 506 -23.43 -17.11 18.56
C ASN A 506 -22.41 -16.91 17.45
N ILE A 507 -21.16 -16.69 17.83
CA ILE A 507 -20.05 -16.55 16.90
C ILE A 507 -18.83 -17.34 17.38
N TYR A 508 -18.21 -18.10 16.48
CA TYR A 508 -16.94 -18.76 16.72
C TYR A 508 -16.02 -18.58 15.51
N VAL A 509 -14.90 -17.88 15.71
CA VAL A 509 -13.86 -17.69 14.69
C VAL A 509 -12.60 -18.36 15.20
N TYR A 510 -12.06 -19.31 14.45
CA TYR A 510 -10.79 -19.94 14.82
C TYR A 510 -9.65 -18.92 14.86
N ASP A 511 -8.73 -19.08 15.81
CA ASP A 511 -7.56 -18.22 15.98
C ASP A 511 -6.32 -19.10 16.19
N ASN A 512 -5.87 -19.74 15.11
CA ASN A 512 -4.76 -20.69 15.11
C ASN A 512 -3.39 -19.99 14.89
N GLY A 513 -3.32 -18.68 15.11
CA GLY A 513 -2.14 -17.86 14.81
C GLY A 513 -2.06 -17.44 13.33
N ILE A 514 -0.85 -17.10 12.88
CA ILE A 514 -0.53 -16.62 11.53
C ILE A 514 0.54 -17.50 10.87
N TYR A 515 0.59 -17.53 9.55
CA TYR A 515 1.69 -18.20 8.84
C TYR A 515 2.98 -17.40 8.97
N GLU A 516 3.98 -17.94 9.68
CA GLU A 516 5.25 -17.24 9.97
C GLU A 516 6.32 -17.43 8.88
N ASN A 517 6.31 -18.53 8.12
CA ASN A 517 7.35 -18.88 7.14
C ASN A 517 6.79 -19.62 5.92
N LYS A 518 7.53 -19.56 4.80
CA LYS A 518 7.48 -20.59 3.76
C LYS A 518 8.46 -21.70 4.11
#